data_AF-A0A3A0CQB1-F1
#
_entry.id   AF-A0A3A0CQB1-F1
#
_cell.length_a   1.000
_cell.length_b   1.000
_cell.length_c   1.000
_cell.angle_alpha   90.00
_cell.angle_beta   90.00
_cell.angle_gamma   90.00
#
_symmetry.space_group_name_H-M   'P 1'
#
loop_
_entity.id
_entity.type
_entity.pdbx_description
1 polymer ?
#
loop_
_entity_poly.entity_id
_entity_poly.type
_entity_poly.pdbx_seq_one_letter_code
_entity_poly.pdbx_strand_id
1 'polypeptide(L)'
;MCHRSVIVAATAALAAALALAEPARAQHTGDVVVGRTSAGRLRIGGFIPDQNIVVLPPVSGLFNGWSDNNPGFDRLVTSEPENDFHTLQSGVQVRIEVVSVDPAFMAVSSSLVIIDDPGERILLGGSTLHAHLTWLINSNEPDFDPLKVLWRATFRLVDTGSTGYAPSDPFTFYFASTACDRGDCNGDTVKDSLDVQAFVDILLDPAARSAAERCSADINQDGYATLDDASAFVDMLLAM
;
A
#
# COMPACT_ATOMS: atom_id res chain seq x y z
N MET A 1 15.06 -60.14 -55.21
CA MET A 1 15.67 -58.83 -54.91
C MET A 1 14.59 -57.97 -54.26
N CYS A 2 14.66 -57.77 -52.95
CA CYS A 2 13.65 -57.03 -52.18
C CYS A 2 14.41 -56.04 -51.28
N HIS A 3 14.34 -54.75 -51.59
CA HIS A 3 14.94 -53.68 -50.80
C HIS A 3 13.94 -53.22 -49.73
N ARG A 4 14.35 -53.32 -48.46
CA ARG A 4 13.65 -52.71 -47.32
C ARG A 4 14.41 -51.45 -46.92
N SER A 5 13.77 -50.31 -47.13
CA SER A 5 14.21 -49.01 -46.61
C SER A 5 13.75 -48.86 -45.16
N VAL A 6 14.68 -48.58 -44.25
CA VAL A 6 14.42 -48.27 -42.84
C VAL A 6 14.39 -46.75 -42.71
N ILE A 7 13.22 -46.20 -42.36
CA ILE A 7 13.06 -44.78 -42.02
C ILE A 7 13.26 -44.64 -40.52
N VAL A 8 14.32 -43.94 -40.11
CA VAL A 8 14.58 -43.56 -38.72
C VAL A 8 13.94 -42.20 -38.49
N ALA A 9 12.86 -42.16 -37.71
CA ALA A 9 12.24 -40.92 -37.25
C ALA A 9 12.99 -40.39 -36.02
N ALA A 10 13.62 -39.23 -36.16
CA ALA A 10 14.26 -38.51 -35.05
C ALA A 10 13.23 -37.59 -34.39
N THR A 11 12.78 -37.96 -33.19
CA THR A 11 11.90 -37.14 -32.36
C THR A 11 12.74 -36.13 -31.59
N ALA A 12 12.72 -34.86 -32.00
CA ALA A 12 13.32 -33.78 -31.23
C ALA A 12 12.34 -33.32 -30.14
N ALA A 13 12.68 -33.59 -28.88
CA ALA A 13 11.94 -33.09 -27.73
C ALA A 13 12.33 -31.62 -27.47
N LEU A 14 11.40 -30.71 -27.70
CA LEU A 14 11.54 -29.29 -27.38
C LEU A 14 11.25 -29.10 -25.89
N ALA A 15 12.30 -29.05 -25.07
CA ALA A 15 12.18 -28.69 -23.66
C ALA A 15 11.99 -27.17 -23.55
N ALA A 16 10.74 -26.73 -23.36
CA ALA A 16 10.45 -25.35 -22.98
C ALA A 16 10.88 -25.15 -21.52
N ALA A 17 12.03 -24.51 -21.31
CA ALA A 17 12.45 -24.05 -20.01
C ALA A 17 11.50 -22.91 -19.58
N LEU A 18 10.59 -23.20 -18.66
CA LEU A 18 9.85 -22.19 -17.92
C LEU A 18 10.84 -21.45 -17.02
N ALA A 19 11.35 -20.32 -17.50
CA ALA A 19 12.01 -19.36 -16.64
C ALA A 19 10.94 -18.78 -15.70
N LEU A 20 11.00 -19.16 -14.42
CA LEU A 20 10.22 -18.49 -13.40
C LEU A 20 10.82 -17.09 -13.25
N ALA A 21 10.05 -16.06 -13.58
CA ALA A 21 10.45 -14.68 -13.35
C ALA A 21 10.67 -14.48 -11.84
N GLU A 22 11.86 -14.07 -11.44
CA GLU A 22 12.07 -13.63 -10.06
C GLU A 22 11.34 -12.30 -9.86
N PRO A 23 10.70 -12.07 -8.70
CA PRO A 23 10.00 -10.82 -8.43
C PRO A 23 10.98 -9.65 -8.31
N ALA A 24 10.49 -8.46 -8.66
CA ALA A 24 11.21 -7.19 -8.55
C ALA A 24 11.83 -7.02 -7.18
N ARG A 25 13.16 -6.99 -7.16
CA ARG A 25 13.92 -6.74 -5.94
C ARG A 25 14.07 -5.24 -5.72
N ALA A 26 13.46 -4.76 -4.66
CA ALA A 26 13.85 -3.53 -3.99
C ALA A 26 15.24 -3.71 -3.35
N GLN A 27 15.96 -2.62 -3.09
CA GLN A 27 17.11 -2.64 -2.19
C GLN A 27 16.67 -2.93 -0.74
N HIS A 28 15.44 -2.54 -0.36
CA HIS A 28 14.85 -2.85 0.94
C HIS A 28 13.50 -3.57 0.82
N THR A 29 13.37 -4.68 1.53
CA THR A 29 12.09 -5.37 1.67
C THR A 29 11.07 -4.45 2.35
N GLY A 30 9.91 -4.24 1.71
CA GLY A 30 8.84 -3.40 2.25
C GLY A 30 8.71 -2.02 1.62
N ASP A 31 9.64 -1.62 0.74
CA ASP A 31 9.53 -0.34 -0.01
C ASP A 31 8.66 -0.49 -1.27
N VAL A 32 8.06 0.63 -1.68
CA VAL A 32 7.44 0.77 -3.00
C VAL A 32 8.54 0.90 -4.04
N VAL A 33 8.60 -0.05 -4.97
CA VAL A 33 9.56 -0.04 -6.08
C VAL A 33 9.01 0.81 -7.21
N VAL A 34 9.79 1.78 -7.68
CA VAL A 34 9.43 2.70 -8.75
C VAL A 34 10.19 2.37 -10.02
N GLY A 35 9.46 2.26 -11.12
CA GLY A 35 9.98 2.05 -12.45
C GLY A 35 9.06 2.65 -13.50
N ARG A 36 9.06 2.08 -14.70
CA ARG A 36 8.22 2.53 -15.81
C ARG A 36 7.75 1.39 -16.68
N THR A 37 6.70 1.63 -17.46
CA THR A 37 6.30 0.76 -18.56
C THR A 37 7.14 1.01 -19.81
N SER A 38 7.06 0.10 -20.78
CA SER A 38 7.62 0.25 -22.13
C SER A 38 7.02 1.44 -22.88
N ALA A 39 5.77 1.80 -22.57
CA ALA A 39 5.09 2.99 -23.09
C ALA A 39 5.51 4.31 -22.42
N GLY A 40 6.46 4.29 -21.48
CA GLY A 40 6.96 5.49 -20.82
C GLY A 40 6.02 6.07 -19.77
N ARG A 41 5.24 5.22 -19.08
CA ARG A 41 4.44 5.62 -17.90
C ARG A 41 5.14 5.21 -16.63
N LEU A 42 5.14 6.05 -15.59
CA LEU A 42 5.60 5.66 -14.26
C LEU A 42 4.74 4.53 -13.69
N ARG A 43 5.37 3.59 -12.98
CA ARG A 43 4.69 2.42 -12.42
C ARG A 43 5.32 2.04 -11.07
N ILE A 44 4.51 1.46 -10.19
CA ILE A 44 4.95 0.92 -8.91
C ILE A 44 4.92 -0.62 -8.88
N GLY A 45 5.72 -1.21 -8.00
CA GLY A 45 5.77 -2.63 -7.64
C GLY A 45 6.35 -2.81 -6.23
N GLY A 46 6.74 -4.03 -5.85
CA GLY A 46 7.23 -4.30 -4.50
C GLY A 46 6.12 -4.24 -3.46
N PHE A 47 6.20 -3.33 -2.48
CA PHE A 47 5.07 -3.05 -1.58
C PHE A 47 3.86 -2.56 -2.39
N ILE A 48 2.67 -3.09 -2.09
CA ILE A 48 1.43 -2.76 -2.80
C ILE A 48 0.55 -1.92 -1.84
N PRO A 49 0.54 -0.58 -1.97
CA PRO A 49 -0.20 0.30 -1.06
C PRO A 49 -1.66 -0.08 -0.93
N ASP A 50 -2.32 -0.40 -2.05
CA ASP A 50 -3.75 -0.66 -2.10
C ASP A 50 -4.21 -1.92 -1.33
N GLN A 51 -3.27 -2.74 -0.86
CA GLN A 51 -3.54 -4.02 -0.22
C GLN A 51 -2.99 -4.13 1.20
N ASN A 52 -2.18 -3.17 1.64
CA ASN A 52 -1.45 -3.26 2.89
C ASN A 52 -1.85 -2.11 3.82
N ILE A 53 -2.11 -2.46 5.08
CA ILE A 53 -2.33 -1.50 6.16
C ILE A 53 -1.06 -1.40 6.98
N VAL A 54 -0.58 -0.17 7.14
CA VAL A 54 0.61 0.13 7.93
C VAL A 54 0.17 0.70 9.26
N VAL A 55 0.55 0.04 10.35
CA VAL A 55 0.27 0.55 11.70
C VAL A 55 1.35 1.55 12.08
N LEU A 56 0.95 2.79 12.33
CA LEU A 56 1.87 3.85 12.75
C LEU A 56 2.00 3.83 14.28
N PRO A 57 3.23 3.84 14.86
CA PRO A 57 3.41 3.95 16.29
C PRO A 57 3.09 5.37 16.79
N PRO A 58 2.68 5.53 18.06
CA PRO A 58 2.41 6.84 18.62
C PRO A 58 3.69 7.66 18.76
N VAL A 59 3.58 8.97 18.50
CA VAL A 59 4.66 9.95 18.63
C VAL A 59 4.20 11.16 19.42
N SER A 60 5.14 11.81 20.10
CA SER A 60 4.93 13.07 20.81
C SER A 60 6.14 14.01 20.64
N GLY A 61 5.91 15.32 20.80
CA GLY A 61 6.97 16.33 20.68
C GLY A 61 6.68 17.32 19.55
N LEU A 62 7.55 17.34 18.52
CA LEU A 62 7.33 18.21 17.35
C LEU A 62 6.02 17.88 16.64
N PHE A 63 5.69 16.59 16.60
CA PHE A 63 4.41 16.08 16.14
C PHE A 63 3.74 15.33 17.29
N ASN A 64 2.42 15.46 17.42
CA ASN A 64 1.61 14.62 18.31
C ASN A 64 0.69 13.77 17.45
N GLY A 65 0.58 12.48 17.75
CA GLY A 65 -0.27 11.56 17.00
C GLY A 65 0.49 10.27 16.69
N TRP A 66 0.56 9.88 15.43
CA TRP A 66 1.19 8.62 15.00
C TRP A 66 2.06 8.83 13.77
N SER A 67 3.28 8.29 13.76
CA SER A 67 4.13 8.38 12.59
C SER A 67 5.16 7.27 12.44
N ASP A 68 5.52 7.00 11.19
CA ASP A 68 6.59 6.10 10.78
C ASP A 68 7.18 6.67 9.48
N ASN A 69 8.32 6.14 9.02
CA ASN A 69 8.90 6.43 7.71
C ASN A 69 8.86 5.21 6.76
N ASN A 70 8.06 4.20 7.11
CA ASN A 70 7.81 3.01 6.29
C ASN A 70 6.36 2.97 5.82
N PRO A 71 6.09 2.54 4.57
CA PRO A 71 7.08 2.12 3.56
C PRO A 71 7.82 3.32 2.95
N GLY A 72 9.03 3.07 2.45
CA GLY A 72 9.76 4.03 1.63
C GLY A 72 9.50 3.86 0.13
N PHE A 73 10.29 4.57 -0.67
CA PHE A 73 10.34 4.42 -2.12
C PHE A 73 11.76 4.08 -2.55
N ASP A 74 11.86 3.14 -3.48
CA ASP A 74 13.13 2.70 -4.03
C ASP A 74 13.03 2.53 -5.55
N ARG A 75 14.16 2.54 -6.24
CA ARG A 75 14.19 2.29 -7.69
C ARG A 75 14.06 0.79 -7.98
N LEU A 76 13.51 0.48 -9.14
CA LEU A 76 13.72 -0.83 -9.75
C LEU A 76 15.20 -0.99 -10.12
N VAL A 77 15.85 -2.02 -9.58
CA VAL A 77 17.29 -2.27 -9.81
C VAL A 77 17.54 -3.01 -11.13
N THR A 78 16.67 -3.97 -11.48
CA THR A 78 16.77 -4.77 -12.71
C THR A 78 15.43 -4.74 -13.42
N SER A 79 15.45 -4.49 -14.73
CA SER A 79 14.22 -4.49 -15.53
C SER A 79 13.65 -5.90 -15.64
N GLU A 80 12.33 -5.98 -15.69
CA GLU A 80 11.51 -7.17 -15.95
C GLU A 80 10.64 -6.90 -17.18
N PRO A 81 11.21 -7.00 -18.40
CA PRO A 81 10.46 -6.75 -19.62
C PRO A 81 9.21 -7.61 -19.76
N GLU A 82 9.23 -8.84 -19.24
CA GLU A 82 8.09 -9.77 -19.23
C GLU A 82 6.90 -9.25 -18.42
N ASN A 83 7.15 -8.39 -17.43
CA ASN A 83 6.13 -7.78 -16.60
C ASN A 83 5.82 -6.34 -17.02
N ASP A 84 6.39 -5.84 -18.12
CA ASP A 84 6.34 -4.43 -18.54
C ASP A 84 6.79 -3.47 -17.42
N PHE A 85 7.89 -3.83 -16.74
CA PHE A 85 8.45 -3.06 -15.64
C PHE A 85 9.95 -2.81 -15.84
N HIS A 86 10.28 -1.61 -16.27
CA HIS A 86 11.63 -1.22 -16.65
C HIS A 86 12.22 -0.22 -15.67
N THR A 87 13.55 -0.21 -15.60
CA THR A 87 14.27 0.77 -14.79
C THR A 87 14.05 2.19 -15.31
N LEU A 88 14.13 3.15 -14.39
CA LEU A 88 14.06 4.57 -14.69
C LEU A 88 15.28 5.02 -15.51
N GLN A 89 15.09 5.83 -16.54
CA GLN A 89 16.20 6.41 -17.31
C GLN A 89 16.75 7.67 -16.64
N SER A 90 18.00 8.01 -16.98
CA SER A 90 18.61 9.27 -16.55
C SER A 90 17.79 10.47 -17.05
N GLY A 91 17.71 11.52 -16.23
CA GLY A 91 16.92 12.72 -16.51
C GLY A 91 15.54 12.75 -15.88
N VAL A 92 15.03 11.63 -15.37
CA VAL A 92 13.77 11.58 -14.60
C VAL A 92 13.89 12.38 -13.30
N GLN A 93 12.81 13.04 -12.91
CA GLN A 93 12.63 13.59 -11.56
C GLN A 93 11.27 13.17 -11.04
N VAL A 94 11.24 12.07 -10.29
CA VAL A 94 10.03 11.49 -9.74
C VAL A 94 9.59 12.31 -8.53
N ARG A 95 8.37 12.82 -8.61
CA ARG A 95 7.65 13.40 -7.47
C ARG A 95 6.46 12.52 -7.13
N ILE A 96 6.15 12.43 -5.84
CA ILE A 96 4.84 11.97 -5.39
C ILE A 96 3.90 13.17 -5.37
N GLU A 97 2.69 13.00 -5.89
CA GLU A 97 1.64 14.01 -5.89
C GLU A 97 0.43 13.49 -5.12
N VAL A 98 -0.12 14.32 -4.23
CA VAL A 98 -1.38 14.04 -3.53
C VAL A 98 -2.53 14.11 -4.54
N VAL A 99 -3.33 13.04 -4.61
CA VAL A 99 -4.59 13.01 -5.37
C VAL A 99 -5.76 13.29 -4.43
N SER A 100 -5.78 12.63 -3.27
CA SER A 100 -6.72 12.84 -2.18
C SER A 100 -6.13 12.34 -0.87
N VAL A 101 -6.55 12.90 0.25
CA VAL A 101 -6.01 12.54 1.56
C VAL A 101 -7.07 12.78 2.62
N ASP A 102 -7.14 11.88 3.60
CA ASP A 102 -8.03 12.03 4.75
C ASP A 102 -7.56 13.20 5.63
N PRO A 103 -8.50 13.94 6.28
CA PRO A 103 -8.14 14.97 7.24
C PRO A 103 -7.15 14.49 8.31
N ALA A 104 -6.28 15.40 8.73
CA ALA A 104 -5.19 15.18 9.69
C ALA A 104 -4.06 14.23 9.25
N PHE A 105 -4.13 13.63 8.04
CA PHE A 105 -3.01 12.90 7.47
C PHE A 105 -2.07 13.81 6.69
N MET A 106 -0.76 13.60 6.84
CA MET A 106 0.28 14.37 6.17
C MET A 106 1.41 13.44 5.70
N ALA A 107 2.01 13.76 4.55
CA ALA A 107 3.31 13.21 4.16
C ALA A 107 4.39 14.30 4.28
N VAL A 108 5.48 13.99 4.99
CA VAL A 108 6.53 14.95 5.33
C VAL A 108 7.87 14.50 4.76
N SER A 109 8.56 15.36 4.03
CA SER A 109 9.91 15.08 3.54
C SER A 109 10.97 15.24 4.64
N SER A 110 12.17 14.74 4.41
CA SER A 110 13.33 14.99 5.28
C SER A 110 13.75 16.47 5.38
N SER A 111 13.29 17.31 4.43
CA SER A 111 13.45 18.76 4.45
C SER A 111 12.24 19.49 5.04
N LEU A 112 11.34 18.77 5.71
CA LEU A 112 10.11 19.29 6.33
C LEU A 112 9.16 19.99 5.36
N VAL A 113 9.17 19.57 4.08
CA VAL A 113 8.08 19.91 3.16
C VAL A 113 6.93 18.99 3.51
N ILE A 114 5.79 19.57 3.83
CA ILE A 114 4.54 18.87 4.12
C ILE A 114 3.69 18.90 2.85
N ILE A 115 3.05 17.78 2.54
CA ILE A 115 1.96 17.72 1.57
C ILE A 115 0.75 17.05 2.21
N ASP A 116 -0.38 17.73 2.13
CA ASP A 116 -1.67 17.34 2.73
C ASP A 116 -2.86 17.88 1.94
N ASP A 117 -2.62 18.53 0.80
CA ASP A 117 -3.67 18.98 -0.12
C ASP A 117 -3.51 18.39 -1.54
N PRO A 118 -4.63 18.11 -2.25
CA PRO A 118 -4.60 17.65 -3.64
C PRO A 118 -3.77 18.54 -4.57
N GLY A 119 -2.88 17.91 -5.34
CA GLY A 119 -1.99 18.57 -6.30
C GLY A 119 -0.63 18.99 -5.73
N GLU A 120 -0.45 18.95 -4.40
CA GLU A 120 0.85 19.18 -3.77
C GLU A 120 1.82 18.03 -4.03
N ARG A 121 3.13 18.34 -3.99
CA ARG A 121 4.18 17.41 -4.44
C ARG A 121 5.46 17.45 -3.62
N ILE A 122 6.05 16.27 -3.39
CA ILE A 122 7.40 16.10 -2.83
C ILE A 122 8.31 15.40 -3.86
N LEU A 123 9.57 15.84 -3.96
CA LEU A 123 10.59 15.14 -4.76
C LEU A 123 11.04 13.87 -4.05
N LEU A 124 10.87 12.73 -4.71
CA LEU A 124 11.41 11.44 -4.27
C LEU A 124 12.84 11.22 -4.79
N GLY A 125 13.14 11.69 -6.00
CA GLY A 125 14.49 11.61 -6.57
C GLY A 125 14.52 11.40 -8.07
N GLY A 126 15.68 10.96 -8.59
CA GLY A 126 15.89 10.67 -10.01
C GLY A 126 15.95 9.18 -10.32
N SER A 127 16.79 8.79 -11.29
CA SER A 127 16.95 7.37 -11.68
C SER A 127 17.58 6.50 -10.59
N THR A 128 18.17 7.11 -9.57
CA THR A 128 18.76 6.46 -8.40
C THR A 128 17.95 6.68 -7.13
N LEU A 129 16.64 6.99 -7.25
CA LEU A 129 15.82 7.36 -6.09
C LEU A 129 15.87 6.28 -5.00
N HIS A 130 15.94 6.76 -3.77
CA HIS A 130 15.72 6.03 -2.54
C HIS A 130 15.31 7.09 -1.51
N ALA A 131 14.04 7.08 -1.10
CA ALA A 131 13.46 8.15 -0.30
C ALA A 131 12.47 7.59 0.70
N HIS A 132 12.55 8.09 1.93
CA HIS A 132 11.59 7.83 2.98
C HIS A 132 10.91 9.15 3.33
N LEU A 133 9.59 9.17 3.20
CA LEU A 133 8.76 10.22 3.77
C LEU A 133 8.37 9.82 5.18
N THR A 134 8.11 10.78 6.05
CA THR A 134 7.40 10.52 7.29
C THR A 134 5.90 10.59 7.02
N TRP A 135 5.21 9.48 7.25
CA TRP A 135 3.76 9.39 7.25
C TRP A 135 3.28 9.82 8.63
N LEU A 136 2.36 10.78 8.70
CA LEU A 136 1.93 11.36 9.97
C LEU A 136 0.40 11.48 10.01
N ILE A 137 -0.19 10.95 11.08
CA ILE A 137 -1.54 11.30 11.52
C ILE A 137 -1.35 12.30 12.67
N ASN A 138 -1.63 13.58 12.44
CA ASN A 138 -1.38 14.65 13.39
C ASN A 138 -2.63 14.92 14.25
N SER A 139 -2.61 14.53 15.52
CA SER A 139 -3.75 14.69 16.42
C SER A 139 -3.95 16.14 16.92
N ASN A 140 -3.06 17.06 16.56
CA ASN A 140 -3.26 18.49 16.80
C ASN A 140 -4.07 19.18 15.69
N GLU A 141 -4.29 18.53 14.55
CA GLU A 141 -5.04 19.13 13.46
C GLU A 141 -6.50 19.40 13.87
N PRO A 142 -7.09 20.55 13.52
CA PRO A 142 -8.46 20.89 13.90
C PRO A 142 -9.50 19.84 13.46
N ASP A 143 -9.25 19.18 12.33
CA ASP A 143 -10.13 18.19 11.72
C ASP A 143 -9.74 16.75 12.10
N PHE A 144 -8.90 16.55 13.11
CA PHE A 144 -8.59 15.22 13.63
C PHE A 144 -9.83 14.60 14.31
N ASP A 145 -10.24 13.45 13.82
CA ASP A 145 -11.34 12.66 14.40
C ASP A 145 -10.79 11.52 15.27
N PRO A 146 -10.98 11.55 16.61
CA PRO A 146 -10.48 10.51 17.51
C PRO A 146 -11.22 9.17 17.38
N LEU A 147 -12.37 9.12 16.70
CA LEU A 147 -13.12 7.90 16.46
C LEU A 147 -12.60 7.12 15.25
N LYS A 148 -11.97 7.82 14.30
CA LYS A 148 -11.36 7.20 13.12
C LYS A 148 -10.15 6.34 13.54
N VAL A 149 -9.98 5.19 12.90
CA VAL A 149 -8.91 4.22 13.19
C VAL A 149 -8.06 3.86 11.97
N LEU A 150 -8.54 4.21 10.77
CA LEU A 150 -7.83 4.02 9.51
C LEU A 150 -7.88 5.30 8.66
N TRP A 151 -6.72 5.74 8.19
CA TRP A 151 -6.53 6.91 7.34
C TRP A 151 -6.05 6.47 5.96
N ARG A 152 -6.52 7.20 4.94
CA ARG A 152 -6.26 6.93 3.55
C ARG A 152 -5.58 8.12 2.90
N ALA A 153 -4.60 7.83 2.06
CA ALA A 153 -3.98 8.84 1.22
C ALA A 153 -3.71 8.26 -0.17
N THR A 154 -4.37 8.82 -1.18
CA THR A 154 -4.21 8.45 -2.58
C THR A 154 -3.22 9.39 -3.24
N PHE A 155 -2.23 8.79 -3.89
CA PHE A 155 -1.17 9.49 -4.58
C PHE A 155 -1.06 9.04 -6.03
N ARG A 156 -0.28 9.78 -6.81
CA ARG A 156 0.29 9.31 -8.07
C ARG A 156 1.73 9.78 -8.20
N LEU A 157 2.52 9.07 -8.98
CA LEU A 157 3.88 9.50 -9.33
C LEU A 157 3.84 10.34 -10.59
N VAL A 158 4.58 11.44 -10.60
CA VAL A 158 4.75 12.32 -11.77
C VAL A 158 6.23 12.54 -12.06
N ASP A 159 6.57 12.62 -13.34
CA ASP A 159 7.92 12.99 -13.79
C ASP A 159 7.95 14.47 -14.15
N THR A 160 8.80 15.24 -13.46
CA THR A 160 9.06 16.65 -13.78
C THR A 160 10.44 16.87 -14.42
N GLY A 161 11.12 15.78 -14.77
CA GLY A 161 12.41 15.78 -15.41
C GLY A 161 12.33 15.90 -16.94
N SER A 162 13.42 15.55 -17.61
CA SER A 162 13.52 15.63 -19.08
C SER A 162 13.06 14.36 -19.79
N THR A 163 12.81 13.27 -19.07
CA THR A 163 12.31 12.01 -19.66
C THR A 163 10.88 12.12 -20.14
N GLY A 164 10.06 12.96 -19.50
CA GLY A 164 8.68 13.20 -19.91
C GLY A 164 7.78 11.98 -19.73
N TYR A 165 8.03 11.16 -18.70
CA TYR A 165 7.17 10.00 -18.44
C TYR A 165 5.75 10.43 -18.10
N ALA A 166 4.79 9.67 -18.60
CA ALA A 166 3.40 9.83 -18.20
C ALA A 166 3.23 9.49 -16.69
N PRO A 167 2.32 10.17 -15.97
CA PRO A 167 2.03 9.86 -14.58
C PRO A 167 1.63 8.41 -14.34
N SER A 168 1.90 7.88 -13.15
CA SER A 168 1.38 6.57 -12.77
C SER A 168 -0.13 6.58 -12.65
N ASP A 169 -0.73 5.39 -12.64
CA ASP A 169 -2.08 5.25 -12.11
C ASP A 169 -2.09 5.63 -10.61
N PRO A 170 -3.20 6.15 -10.07
CA PRO A 170 -3.30 6.44 -8.65
C PRO A 170 -3.21 5.16 -7.81
N PHE A 171 -2.65 5.29 -6.60
CA PHE A 171 -2.56 4.23 -5.60
C PHE A 171 -2.80 4.81 -4.22
N THR A 172 -3.34 4.01 -3.31
CA THR A 172 -3.78 4.46 -1.98
C THR A 172 -3.02 3.74 -0.89
N PHE A 173 -2.42 4.48 0.03
CA PHE A 173 -1.94 3.92 1.28
C PHE A 173 -3.04 3.91 2.34
N TYR A 174 -3.02 2.88 3.18
CA TYR A 174 -3.86 2.75 4.37
C TYR A 174 -2.98 2.75 5.61
N PHE A 175 -3.22 3.69 6.52
CA PHE A 175 -2.48 3.84 7.77
C PHE A 175 -3.42 3.71 8.96
N ALA A 176 -3.07 2.85 9.92
CA ALA A 176 -3.85 2.66 11.14
C ALA A 176 -3.12 3.25 12.35
N SER A 177 -3.87 3.85 13.28
CA SER A 177 -3.34 4.36 14.56
C SER A 177 -3.13 3.26 15.60
N THR A 178 -3.61 2.05 15.32
CA THR A 178 -3.51 0.90 16.21
C THR A 178 -3.54 -0.40 15.40
N ALA A 179 -2.93 -1.45 15.95
CA ALA A 179 -3.06 -2.79 15.40
C ALA A 179 -4.32 -3.45 15.99
N CYS A 180 -5.04 -4.20 15.16
CA CYS A 180 -6.18 -4.99 15.59
C CYS A 180 -6.32 -6.25 14.75
N ASP A 181 -7.00 -7.27 15.27
CA ASP A 181 -7.49 -8.38 14.48
C ASP A 181 -8.95 -8.10 14.10
N ARG A 182 -9.19 -7.76 12.83
CA ARG A 182 -10.54 -7.41 12.35
C ARG A 182 -11.48 -8.58 12.51
N GLY A 183 -12.59 -8.35 13.19
CA GLY A 183 -13.59 -9.35 13.53
C GLY A 183 -13.52 -9.87 14.96
N ASP A 184 -12.36 -9.80 15.61
CA ASP A 184 -12.20 -10.18 17.02
C ASP A 184 -12.57 -8.96 17.89
N CYS A 185 -13.87 -8.78 18.07
CA CYS A 185 -14.43 -7.62 18.76
C CYS A 185 -14.35 -7.77 20.28
N ASN A 186 -14.26 -9.00 20.80
CA ASN A 186 -14.13 -9.25 22.23
C ASN A 186 -12.65 -9.36 22.70
N GLY A 187 -11.70 -9.48 21.76
CA GLY A 187 -10.25 -9.50 22.01
C GLY A 187 -9.72 -10.83 22.53
N ASP A 188 -10.43 -11.94 22.31
CA ASP A 188 -10.05 -13.28 22.77
C ASP A 188 -9.27 -14.10 21.73
N THR A 189 -8.96 -13.50 20.58
CA THR A 189 -8.23 -14.05 19.42
C THR A 189 -9.01 -15.09 18.61
N VAL A 190 -10.29 -15.29 18.91
CA VAL A 190 -11.17 -16.20 18.18
C VAL A 190 -12.32 -15.38 17.60
N LYS A 191 -12.48 -15.44 16.29
CA LYS A 191 -13.62 -14.82 15.61
C LYS A 191 -14.79 -15.78 15.67
N ASP A 192 -15.78 -15.52 16.50
CA ASP A 192 -16.95 -16.38 16.64
C ASP A 192 -18.22 -15.60 17.08
N SER A 193 -19.27 -16.33 17.46
CA SER A 193 -20.53 -15.72 17.88
C SER A 193 -20.44 -14.84 19.14
N LEU A 194 -19.38 -14.98 19.94
CA LEU A 194 -19.12 -14.15 21.12
C LEU A 194 -18.72 -12.72 20.73
N ASP A 195 -18.17 -12.52 19.53
CA ASP A 195 -17.86 -11.18 19.00
C ASP A 195 -19.10 -10.37 18.67
N VAL A 196 -20.24 -11.01 18.43
CA VAL A 196 -21.47 -10.34 17.99
C VAL A 196 -21.93 -9.32 19.03
N GLN A 197 -21.94 -9.68 20.31
CA GLN A 197 -22.35 -8.74 21.34
C GLN A 197 -21.34 -7.61 21.48
N ALA A 198 -20.03 -7.90 21.43
CA ALA A 198 -18.98 -6.89 21.50
C ALA A 198 -19.04 -5.91 20.32
N PHE A 199 -19.28 -6.40 19.11
CA PHE A 199 -19.50 -5.59 17.91
C PHE A 199 -20.70 -4.64 18.08
N VAL A 200 -21.85 -5.14 18.51
CA VAL A 200 -23.05 -4.32 18.79
C VAL A 200 -22.74 -3.26 19.85
N ASP A 201 -22.05 -3.65 20.91
CA ASP A 201 -21.59 -2.79 21.99
C ASP A 201 -20.67 -1.65 21.53
N ILE A 202 -19.86 -1.90 20.50
CA ILE A 202 -18.99 -0.91 19.86
C ILE A 202 -19.82 0.03 18.98
N LEU A 203 -20.78 -0.48 18.21
CA LEU A 203 -21.64 0.34 17.35
C LEU A 203 -22.54 1.30 18.15
N LEU A 204 -23.00 0.89 19.33
CA LEU A 204 -23.90 1.69 20.16
C LEU A 204 -23.20 2.85 20.89
N ASP A 205 -21.92 2.69 21.23
CA ASP A 205 -21.13 3.72 21.92
C ASP A 205 -19.65 3.65 21.54
N PRO A 206 -19.28 3.99 20.29
CA PRO A 206 -17.90 3.86 19.80
C PRO A 206 -16.92 4.77 20.55
N ALA A 207 -17.40 5.87 21.11
CA ALA A 207 -16.61 6.82 21.87
C ALA A 207 -16.17 6.27 23.24
N ALA A 208 -16.95 5.35 23.83
CA ALA A 208 -16.57 4.66 25.06
C ALA A 208 -15.59 3.49 24.85
N ARG A 209 -15.29 3.14 23.60
CA ARG A 209 -14.41 2.02 23.25
C ARG A 209 -12.98 2.48 23.04
N SER A 210 -12.05 1.55 23.17
CA SER A 210 -10.65 1.74 22.76
C SER A 210 -10.53 1.83 21.24
N ALA A 211 -9.42 2.38 20.75
CA ALA A 211 -9.12 2.38 19.32
C ALA A 211 -8.98 0.95 18.77
N ALA A 212 -8.46 0.01 19.56
CA ALA A 212 -8.30 -1.38 19.14
C ALA A 212 -9.65 -2.07 18.94
N GLU A 213 -10.61 -1.86 19.85
CA GLU A 213 -12.00 -2.35 19.70
C GLU A 213 -12.68 -1.71 18.48
N ARG A 214 -12.55 -0.39 18.29
CA ARG A 214 -13.10 0.25 17.07
C ARG A 214 -12.46 -0.31 15.79
N CYS A 215 -11.15 -0.55 15.80
CA CYS A 215 -10.42 -1.12 14.67
C CYS A 215 -10.88 -2.57 14.39
N SER A 216 -11.12 -3.38 15.42
CA SER A 216 -11.60 -4.75 15.19
C SER A 216 -13.03 -4.78 14.66
N ALA A 217 -13.85 -3.76 14.95
CA ALA A 217 -15.20 -3.60 14.40
C ALA A 217 -15.27 -2.88 13.03
N ASP A 218 -14.22 -2.19 12.58
CA ASP A 218 -14.11 -1.60 11.22
C ASP A 218 -13.73 -2.69 10.19
N ILE A 219 -14.73 -3.53 9.85
CA ILE A 219 -14.57 -4.69 8.97
C ILE A 219 -14.53 -4.27 7.49
N ASN A 220 -15.28 -3.24 7.12
CA ASN A 220 -15.30 -2.72 5.75
C ASN A 220 -14.06 -1.85 5.43
N GLN A 221 -13.25 -1.54 6.46
CA GLN A 221 -12.00 -0.78 6.39
C GLN A 221 -12.19 0.67 5.95
N ASP A 222 -13.32 1.31 6.24
CA ASP A 222 -13.58 2.73 5.96
C ASP A 222 -12.99 3.68 7.01
N GLY A 223 -12.48 3.10 8.11
CA GLY A 223 -11.85 3.80 9.20
C GLY A 223 -12.80 4.10 10.35
N TYR A 224 -14.05 3.67 10.30
CA TYR A 224 -15.04 3.84 11.34
C TYR A 224 -15.73 2.51 11.65
N ALA A 225 -16.05 2.28 12.93
CA ALA A 225 -16.95 1.19 13.31
C ALA A 225 -18.39 1.70 13.24
N THR A 226 -19.13 1.32 12.21
CA THR A 226 -20.51 1.76 11.96
C THR A 226 -21.44 0.61 11.57
N LEU A 227 -22.72 0.90 11.32
CA LEU A 227 -23.66 -0.12 10.87
C LEU A 227 -23.31 -0.66 9.47
N ASP A 228 -22.53 0.08 8.67
CA ASP A 228 -22.09 -0.36 7.34
C ASP A 228 -21.12 -1.55 7.42
N ASP A 229 -20.51 -1.80 8.59
CA ASP A 229 -19.67 -2.97 8.86
C ASP A 229 -20.47 -4.25 9.09
N ALA A 230 -21.77 -4.15 9.42
CA ALA A 230 -22.55 -5.30 9.88
C ALA A 230 -22.64 -6.42 8.83
N SER A 231 -22.80 -6.08 7.54
CA SER A 231 -22.84 -7.09 6.47
C SER A 231 -21.50 -7.81 6.36
N ALA A 232 -20.39 -7.05 6.33
CA ALA A 232 -19.05 -7.62 6.20
C ALA A 232 -18.67 -8.46 7.43
N PHE A 233 -19.10 -8.05 8.62
CA PHE A 233 -18.93 -8.80 9.86
C PHE A 233 -19.67 -10.14 9.83
N VAL A 234 -20.93 -10.16 9.37
CA VAL A 234 -21.70 -11.40 9.22
C VAL A 234 -21.08 -12.32 8.18
N ASP A 235 -20.68 -11.79 7.02
CA ASP A 235 -20.02 -12.56 5.97
C ASP A 235 -18.72 -13.21 6.48
N MET A 236 -17.95 -12.48 7.29
CA MET A 236 -16.75 -13.00 7.94
C MET A 236 -17.07 -14.17 8.88
N LEU A 237 -18.07 -14.04 9.77
CA LEU A 237 -18.44 -15.10 10.71
C LEU A 237 -18.97 -16.36 10.01
N LEU A 238 -19.63 -16.21 8.86
CA LEU A 238 -20.16 -17.33 8.07
C LEU A 238 -19.10 -18.04 7.22
N ALA A 239 -17.94 -17.42 7.01
CA ALA A 239 -16.84 -17.98 6.23
C ALA A 239 -15.90 -18.90 7.05
N MET A 240 -16.14 -19.02 8.36
CA MET A 240 -15.30 -19.75 9.32
C MET A 240 -15.65 -21.23 9.46
#